data_AF-A0A7C3CPJ4-F1
#
_entry.id   AF-A0A7C3CPJ4-F1
#
_cell.length_a   1.000
_cell.length_b   1.000
_cell.length_c   1.000
_cell.angle_alpha   90.00
_cell.angle_beta   90.00
_cell.angle_gamma   90.00
#
_symmetry.space_group_name_H-M   'P 1'
#
loop_
_entity.id
_entity.type
_entity.pdbx_description
1 polymer ?
#
loop_
_entity_poly.entity_id
_entity_poly.type
_entity_poly.pdbx_seq_one_letter_code
_entity_poly.pdbx_strand_id
1 'polypeptide(L)'
;MKKLHKIIAATLLASAATTGSSVVLAESALTANVGMTSNYIWRGATQTKDSSAISGGIDYAHASGAYVGIWTSNVSWTTTAPGYEQDIYAGYAFDAGPVGLDVGYISYGYPLSTVDDFSEIYVNATFKNFNAGIANDSKNKSTYISAGAEFEVKKDLTLAVTFGSFDYSGSANDYAHTQLSLSKGDFTFAYDDTDQSGAAGKPRLSVSWSQSFDL
;
A
#
# COMPACT_ATOMS: atom_id res chain seq x y z
N MET A 1 -19.78 18.08 -21.47
CA MET A 1 -18.70 17.88 -20.48
C MET A 1 -18.98 16.58 -19.75
N LYS A 2 -18.37 15.47 -20.16
CA LYS A 2 -18.56 14.17 -19.48
C LYS A 2 -17.84 14.26 -18.15
N LYS A 3 -18.56 14.25 -17.02
CA LYS A 3 -17.97 14.02 -15.71
C LYS A 3 -17.41 12.60 -15.75
N LEU A 4 -16.09 12.49 -15.85
CA LEU A 4 -15.41 11.21 -15.74
C LEU A 4 -15.52 10.80 -14.28
N HIS A 5 -16.48 9.94 -13.96
CA HIS A 5 -16.56 9.29 -12.66
C HIS A 5 -15.38 8.32 -12.61
N LYS A 6 -14.22 8.79 -12.13
CA LYS A 6 -13.10 7.89 -11.84
C LYS A 6 -13.55 7.03 -10.66
N ILE A 7 -13.86 5.77 -10.93
CA ILE A 7 -14.03 4.74 -9.92
C ILE A 7 -12.63 4.57 -9.32
N ILE A 8 -12.44 5.00 -8.07
CA ILE A 8 -11.21 4.73 -7.33
C ILE A 8 -11.49 3.45 -6.56
N ALA A 9 -11.14 2.33 -7.20
CA ALA A 9 -10.99 1.06 -6.49
C ALA A 9 -10.00 1.28 -5.35
N ALA A 10 -10.31 0.77 -4.16
CA ALA A 10 -9.44 0.79 -2.99
C ALA A 10 -8.12 0.09 -3.35
N THR A 11 -7.19 0.85 -3.93
CA THR A 11 -5.86 0.36 -4.29
C THR A 11 -5.01 0.47 -3.04
N LEU A 12 -5.39 -0.31 -2.04
CA LEU A 12 -4.54 -0.56 -0.89
C LEU A 12 -3.58 -1.67 -1.30
N LEU A 13 -2.30 -1.43 -1.06
CA LEU A 13 -1.20 -2.40 -0.97
C LEU A 13 -0.45 -2.69 -2.27
N ALA A 14 0.59 -1.88 -2.50
CA ALA A 14 1.89 -2.34 -3.05
C ALA A 14 2.97 -1.23 -3.01
N SER A 15 2.61 0.02 -2.76
CA SER A 15 3.57 1.11 -2.60
C SER A 15 2.97 2.20 -1.71
N ALA A 16 3.76 2.85 -0.88
CA ALA A 16 3.32 3.76 0.18
C ALA A 16 2.72 5.11 -0.30
N ALA A 17 1.99 5.11 -1.42
CA ALA A 17 1.11 6.21 -1.82
C ALA A 17 -0.32 5.82 -1.44
N THR A 18 -0.71 6.20 -0.22
CA THR A 18 -2.11 6.21 0.23
C THR A 18 -2.85 7.27 -0.58
N THR A 19 -3.22 6.94 -1.82
CA THR A 19 -4.01 7.85 -2.65
C THR A 19 -5.29 8.18 -1.91
N GLY A 20 -5.43 9.44 -1.51
CA GLY A 20 -6.55 9.93 -0.73
C GLY A 20 -7.86 9.61 -1.46
N SER A 21 -8.48 8.51 -1.08
CA SER A 21 -9.68 8.00 -1.74
C SER A 21 -10.88 8.62 -1.05
N SER A 22 -11.44 9.66 -1.66
CA SER A 22 -12.80 10.08 -1.34
C SER A 22 -13.76 8.95 -1.72
N VAL A 23 -14.55 8.47 -0.76
CA VAL A 23 -15.53 7.40 -0.98
C VAL A 23 -16.67 7.95 -1.84
N VAL A 24 -16.55 7.84 -3.16
CA VAL A 24 -17.70 8.00 -4.04
C VAL A 24 -18.48 6.71 -3.96
N LEU A 25 -19.57 6.70 -3.18
CA LEU A 25 -20.54 5.61 -3.14
C LEU A 25 -21.25 5.53 -4.51
N ALA A 26 -20.64 4.80 -5.45
CA ALA A 26 -21.22 4.36 -6.71
C ALA A 26 -21.34 2.82 -6.72
N GLU A 27 -21.98 2.28 -7.77
CA GLU A 27 -22.36 0.86 -7.94
C GLU A 27 -21.31 -0.13 -7.44
N SER A 28 -21.78 -1.28 -6.91
CA SER A 28 -20.88 -2.37 -6.55
C SER A 28 -19.99 -2.73 -7.73
N ALA A 29 -18.67 -2.68 -7.54
CA ALA A 29 -17.68 -2.80 -8.59
C ALA A 29 -16.82 -4.04 -8.37
N LEU A 30 -16.66 -4.83 -9.42
CA LEU A 30 -15.65 -5.86 -9.52
C LEU A 30 -14.52 -5.31 -10.40
N THR A 31 -13.31 -5.26 -9.86
CA THR A 31 -12.14 -4.70 -10.57
C THR A 31 -10.96 -5.65 -10.51
N ALA A 32 -10.14 -5.64 -11.56
CA ALA A 32 -8.84 -6.28 -11.56
C ALA A 32 -7.73 -5.23 -11.67
N ASN A 33 -6.55 -5.53 -11.13
CA ASN A 33 -5.40 -4.65 -11.21
C ASN A 33 -4.12 -5.42 -11.58
N VAL A 34 -3.18 -4.72 -12.21
CA VAL A 34 -1.83 -5.22 -12.55
C VAL A 34 -0.81 -4.12 -12.35
N GLY A 35 0.37 -4.49 -11.86
CA GLY A 35 1.46 -3.56 -11.59
C GLY A 35 2.83 -4.14 -11.91
N MET A 36 3.78 -3.26 -12.17
CA MET A 36 5.20 -3.57 -12.32
C MET A 36 6.02 -2.51 -11.60
N THR A 37 7.08 -2.92 -10.91
CA THR A 37 8.02 -2.00 -10.26
C THR A 37 9.45 -2.48 -10.43
N SER A 38 10.41 -1.55 -10.48
CA SER A 38 11.83 -1.88 -10.42
C SER A 38 12.28 -2.43 -9.08
N ASN A 39 11.50 -2.15 -8.01
CA ASN A 39 11.73 -2.64 -6.65
C ASN A 39 10.42 -2.60 -5.87
N TYR A 40 9.98 -3.75 -5.35
CA TYR A 40 8.82 -3.77 -4.45
C TYR A 40 9.25 -3.29 -3.06
N ILE A 41 8.91 -2.04 -2.73
CA ILE A 41 9.14 -1.43 -1.42
C ILE A 41 7.84 -1.42 -0.61
N TRP A 42 7.86 -2.15 0.50
CA TRP A 42 6.77 -2.15 1.47
C TRP A 42 7.24 -1.44 2.74
N ARG A 43 6.61 -0.29 3.04
CA ARG A 43 6.89 0.54 4.23
C ARG A 43 8.39 0.83 4.42
N GLY A 44 9.07 1.21 3.34
CA GLY A 44 10.51 1.51 3.33
C GLY A 44 11.44 0.28 3.16
N ALA A 45 10.93 -0.95 3.31
CA ALA A 45 11.71 -2.17 3.17
C ALA A 45 11.50 -2.86 1.82
N THR A 46 12.58 -3.25 1.14
CA THR A 46 12.49 -4.04 -0.09
C THR A 46 12.01 -5.47 0.20
N GLN A 47 11.02 -5.91 -0.58
CA GLN A 47 10.48 -7.28 -0.58
C GLN A 47 11.01 -8.12 -1.74
N THR A 48 11.88 -7.54 -2.58
CA THR A 48 12.41 -8.19 -3.80
C THR A 48 13.93 -8.06 -3.89
N LYS A 49 14.58 -7.69 -2.80
CA LYS A 49 16.04 -7.52 -2.71
C LYS A 49 16.56 -6.64 -3.86
N ASP A 50 15.94 -5.48 -4.01
CA ASP A 50 16.29 -4.49 -5.03
C ASP A 50 16.14 -4.98 -6.49
N SER A 51 15.24 -5.95 -6.72
CA SER A 51 14.91 -6.48 -8.04
C SER A 51 13.46 -6.16 -8.44
N SER A 52 13.14 -6.34 -9.73
CA SER A 52 11.80 -6.04 -10.23
C SER A 52 10.71 -6.93 -9.66
N ALA A 53 9.50 -6.39 -9.53
CA ALA A 53 8.31 -7.13 -9.17
C ALA A 53 7.16 -6.90 -10.17
N ILE A 54 6.35 -7.94 -10.37
CA ILE A 54 5.05 -7.87 -11.02
C ILE A 54 4.01 -8.25 -9.97
N SER A 55 2.93 -7.50 -9.95
CA SER A 55 1.83 -7.71 -9.03
C SER A 55 0.48 -7.63 -9.72
N GLY A 56 -0.55 -8.12 -9.06
CA GLY A 56 -1.93 -7.96 -9.50
C GLY A 56 -2.93 -8.53 -8.51
N GLY A 57 -4.19 -8.18 -8.71
CA GLY A 57 -5.26 -8.55 -7.79
C GLY A 57 -6.65 -8.43 -8.38
N ILE A 58 -7.63 -8.90 -7.62
CA ILE A 58 -9.06 -8.75 -7.88
C ILE A 58 -9.73 -8.22 -6.63
N ASP A 59 -10.57 -7.20 -6.81
CA ASP A 59 -11.26 -6.49 -5.76
C ASP A 59 -12.76 -6.46 -6.03
N TYR A 60 -13.55 -6.68 -4.97
CA TYR A 60 -14.97 -6.41 -4.97
C TYR A 60 -15.29 -5.35 -3.92
N ALA A 61 -15.84 -4.22 -4.37
CA ALA A 61 -16.34 -3.16 -3.51
C ALA A 61 -17.86 -3.11 -3.59
N HIS A 62 -18.55 -3.25 -2.46
CA HIS A 62 -19.99 -3.13 -2.37
C HIS A 62 -20.41 -1.68 -2.11
N ALA A 63 -21.57 -1.27 -2.64
CA ALA A 63 -22.11 0.08 -2.47
C ALA A 63 -22.36 0.49 -1.00
N SER A 64 -22.31 -0.44 -0.03
CA SER A 64 -22.36 -0.12 1.39
C SER A 64 -21.02 0.41 1.95
N GLY A 65 -19.92 0.28 1.21
CA GLY A 65 -18.56 0.54 1.69
C GLY A 65 -17.80 -0.72 2.14
N ALA A 66 -18.47 -1.88 2.19
CA ALA A 66 -17.80 -3.16 2.46
C ALA A 66 -16.99 -3.58 1.23
N TYR A 67 -15.80 -4.14 1.43
CA TYR A 67 -14.98 -4.68 0.34
C TYR A 67 -14.24 -5.94 0.74
N VAL A 68 -13.81 -6.70 -0.27
CA VAL A 68 -12.94 -7.87 -0.17
C VAL A 68 -12.04 -7.92 -1.39
N GLY A 69 -10.80 -8.36 -1.22
CA GLY A 69 -9.87 -8.51 -2.33
C GLY A 69 -8.81 -9.57 -2.08
N ILE A 70 -8.15 -9.93 -3.17
CA ILE A 70 -6.96 -10.77 -3.19
C ILE A 70 -5.90 -10.08 -4.03
N TRP A 71 -4.66 -10.12 -3.57
CA TRP A 71 -3.52 -9.57 -4.28
C TRP A 71 -2.35 -10.56 -4.26
N THR A 72 -1.47 -10.50 -5.25
CA THR A 72 -0.26 -11.30 -5.29
C THR A 72 0.88 -10.57 -5.98
N SER A 73 2.11 -10.89 -5.57
CA SER A 73 3.35 -10.41 -6.21
C SER A 73 4.49 -11.39 -6.00
N ASN A 74 5.49 -11.34 -6.87
CA ASN A 74 6.75 -12.02 -6.60
C ASN A 74 7.52 -11.31 -5.47
N VAL A 75 8.18 -12.11 -4.63
CA VAL A 75 9.03 -11.63 -3.53
C VAL A 75 10.35 -12.38 -3.50
N SER A 76 11.37 -11.76 -2.91
CA SER A 76 12.69 -12.33 -2.74
C SER A 76 13.45 -11.55 -1.67
N TRP A 77 13.91 -12.26 -0.64
CA TRP A 77 14.88 -11.74 0.34
C TRP A 77 16.27 -12.36 0.14
N THR A 78 16.38 -13.36 -0.72
CA THR A 78 17.63 -14.05 -1.07
C THR A 78 17.72 -14.33 -2.57
N THR A 79 18.93 -14.42 -3.11
CA THR A 79 19.15 -14.69 -4.55
C THR A 79 18.77 -16.10 -4.99
N THR A 80 18.55 -17.02 -4.05
CA THR A 80 18.40 -18.45 -4.32
C THR A 80 17.03 -19.01 -3.92
N ALA A 81 16.21 -18.24 -3.20
CA ALA A 81 14.87 -18.63 -2.79
C ALA A 81 13.87 -17.50 -3.10
N PRO A 82 13.56 -17.25 -4.39
CA PRO A 82 12.43 -16.40 -4.76
C PRO A 82 11.13 -17.12 -4.41
N GLY A 83 10.14 -16.35 -3.98
CA GLY A 83 8.80 -16.82 -3.67
C GLY A 83 7.74 -15.88 -4.23
N TYR A 84 6.53 -16.01 -3.71
CA TYR A 84 5.46 -15.07 -3.96
C TYR A 84 4.71 -14.81 -2.66
N GLU A 85 4.14 -13.62 -2.60
CA GLU A 85 3.22 -13.15 -1.57
C GLU A 85 1.80 -13.26 -2.11
N GLN A 86 0.88 -13.69 -1.26
CA GLN A 86 -0.55 -13.68 -1.53
C GLN A 86 -1.26 -13.03 -0.35
N ASP A 87 -2.04 -12.00 -0.65
CA ASP A 87 -2.75 -11.23 0.35
C ASP A 87 -4.23 -11.46 0.19
N ILE A 88 -4.93 -11.65 1.31
CA ILE A 88 -6.39 -11.65 1.35
C ILE A 88 -6.81 -10.60 2.36
N TYR A 89 -7.68 -9.69 1.93
CA TYR A 89 -8.13 -8.59 2.77
C TYR A 89 -9.62 -8.35 2.62
N ALA A 90 -10.20 -7.81 3.69
CA ALA A 90 -11.56 -7.32 3.72
C ALA A 90 -11.66 -6.14 4.68
N GLY A 91 -12.59 -5.24 4.41
CA GLY A 91 -12.78 -4.07 5.25
C GLY A 91 -14.06 -3.32 4.96
N TYR A 92 -14.17 -2.15 5.59
CA TYR A 92 -15.32 -1.28 5.47
C TYR A 92 -14.89 0.19 5.48
N ALA A 93 -15.12 0.86 4.36
CA ALA A 93 -14.84 2.27 4.16
C ALA A 93 -16.11 3.12 4.26
N PHE A 94 -16.04 4.22 5.00
CA PHE A 94 -17.17 5.12 5.23
C PHE A 94 -16.72 6.54 5.57
N ASP A 95 -17.61 7.52 5.37
CA ASP A 95 -17.35 8.90 5.73
C ASP A 95 -17.91 9.24 7.11
N ALA A 96 -17.06 9.81 7.98
CA ALA A 96 -17.41 10.42 9.24
C ALA A 96 -17.34 11.95 9.12
N GLY A 97 -18.36 12.54 8.49
CA GLY A 97 -18.36 13.96 8.16
C GLY A 97 -17.34 14.24 7.04
N PRO A 98 -16.34 15.12 7.24
CA PRO A 98 -15.34 15.40 6.22
C PRO A 98 -14.15 14.43 6.23
N VAL A 99 -14.12 13.45 7.15
CA VAL A 99 -13.06 12.47 7.30
C VAL A 99 -13.52 11.15 6.70
N GLY A 100 -12.78 10.62 5.72
CA GLY A 100 -12.95 9.25 5.27
C GLY A 100 -12.24 8.29 6.23
N LEU A 101 -12.92 7.22 6.62
CA LEU A 101 -12.40 6.18 7.49
C LEU A 101 -12.43 4.83 6.77
N ASP A 102 -11.43 4.01 7.04
CA ASP A 102 -11.34 2.66 6.53
C ASP A 102 -10.81 1.74 7.63
N VAL A 103 -11.58 0.70 7.93
CA VAL A 103 -11.23 -0.31 8.94
C VAL A 103 -11.19 -1.65 8.26
N GLY A 104 -10.08 -2.37 8.40
CA GLY A 104 -9.89 -3.61 7.66
C GLY A 104 -9.00 -4.62 8.37
N TYR A 105 -8.98 -5.80 7.76
CA TYR A 105 -8.12 -6.91 8.08
C TYR A 105 -7.39 -7.35 6.82
N ILE A 106 -6.13 -7.70 6.96
CA ILE A 106 -5.32 -8.30 5.89
C ILE A 106 -4.53 -9.47 6.44
N SER A 107 -4.46 -10.55 5.66
CA SER A 107 -3.57 -11.68 5.86
C SER A 107 -2.55 -11.73 4.74
N TYR A 108 -1.27 -11.78 5.10
CA TYR A 108 -0.13 -11.92 4.20
C TYR A 108 0.37 -13.36 4.26
N GLY A 109 0.38 -14.04 3.12
CA GLY A 109 0.81 -15.43 3.00
C GLY A 109 2.02 -15.59 2.09
N TYR A 110 2.99 -16.43 2.49
CA TYR A 110 4.23 -16.65 1.76
C TYR A 110 4.52 -18.14 1.50
N PRO A 111 3.76 -18.81 0.61
CA PRO A 111 3.77 -20.27 0.49
C PRO A 111 5.11 -20.90 0.10
N LEU A 112 6.01 -20.12 -0.53
CA LEU A 112 7.33 -20.58 -0.99
C LEU A 112 8.49 -19.84 -0.33
N SER A 113 8.23 -19.03 0.72
CA SER A 113 9.26 -18.30 1.44
C SER A 113 9.62 -18.96 2.77
N THR A 114 10.75 -18.54 3.34
CA THR A 114 11.13 -18.82 4.74
C THR A 114 10.59 -17.76 5.71
N VAL A 115 9.90 -16.74 5.20
CA VAL A 115 9.27 -15.68 6.02
C VAL A 115 7.91 -16.19 6.52
N ASP A 116 7.57 -15.84 7.76
CA ASP A 116 6.33 -16.26 8.39
C ASP A 116 5.11 -15.52 7.83
N ASP A 117 4.02 -16.25 7.66
CA ASP A 117 2.69 -15.68 7.44
C ASP A 117 2.27 -14.83 8.64
N PHE A 118 1.64 -13.69 8.35
CA PHE A 118 1.15 -12.78 9.37
C PHE A 118 -0.12 -12.05 8.94
N SER A 119 -0.74 -11.33 9.86
CA SER A 119 -1.96 -10.59 9.56
C SER A 119 -2.07 -9.33 10.40
N GLU A 120 -2.72 -8.31 9.85
CA GLU A 120 -2.93 -7.03 10.50
C GLU A 120 -4.41 -6.66 10.54
N ILE A 121 -4.82 -6.05 11.65
CA ILE A 121 -6.02 -5.20 11.68
C ILE A 121 -5.54 -3.76 11.54
N TYR A 122 -6.24 -2.96 10.74
CA TYR A 122 -5.86 -1.57 10.53
C TYR A 122 -7.04 -0.60 10.57
N VAL A 123 -6.70 0.66 10.81
CA VAL A 123 -7.58 1.81 10.68
C VAL A 123 -6.82 2.90 9.93
N ASN A 124 -7.42 3.40 8.85
CA ASN A 124 -6.92 4.53 8.07
C ASN A 124 -7.92 5.68 8.15
N ALA A 125 -7.39 6.91 8.16
CA ALA A 125 -8.15 8.14 8.13
C ALA A 125 -7.62 9.06 7.03
N THR A 126 -8.52 9.63 6.23
CA THR A 126 -8.19 10.59 5.18
C THR A 126 -8.98 11.88 5.38
N PHE A 127 -8.29 13.02 5.34
CA PHE A 127 -8.90 14.35 5.38
C PHE A 127 -8.24 15.26 4.37
N LYS A 128 -8.95 15.58 3.29
CA LYS A 128 -8.42 16.35 2.15
C LYS A 128 -7.14 15.69 1.61
N ASN A 129 -6.04 16.43 1.62
CA ASN A 129 -4.73 16.01 1.14
C ASN A 129 -3.94 15.19 2.16
N PHE A 130 -4.48 14.97 3.37
CA PHE A 130 -3.76 14.32 4.46
C PHE A 130 -4.33 12.94 4.74
N ASN A 131 -3.45 12.02 5.09
CA ASN A 131 -3.84 10.69 5.53
C ASN A 131 -3.02 10.28 6.76
N ALA A 132 -3.60 9.40 7.57
CA ALA A 132 -2.93 8.75 8.68
C ALA A 132 -3.47 7.34 8.85
N GLY A 133 -2.65 6.43 9.35
CA GLY A 133 -3.02 5.04 9.51
C GLY A 133 -2.32 4.37 10.68
N ILE A 134 -2.98 3.36 11.23
CA ILE A 134 -2.41 2.42 12.19
C ILE A 134 -2.74 1.00 11.76
N ALA A 135 -1.77 0.10 11.81
CA ALA A 135 -1.93 -1.33 11.61
C ALA A 135 -1.30 -2.08 12.77
N ASN A 136 -1.95 -3.13 13.25
CA ASN A 136 -1.46 -3.96 14.34
C ASN A 136 -1.44 -5.44 13.93
N ASP A 137 -0.27 -6.05 14.10
CA ASP A 137 -0.10 -7.50 14.07
C ASP A 137 0.07 -8.00 15.51
N SER A 138 -1.01 -8.56 16.04
CA SER A 138 -1.04 -9.08 17.40
C SER A 138 -0.18 -10.34 17.58
N LYS A 139 0.04 -11.13 16.52
CA LYS A 139 0.85 -12.37 16.58
C LYS A 139 2.32 -12.02 16.72
N ASN A 140 2.80 -11.09 15.89
CA ASN A 140 4.20 -10.65 15.91
C ASN A 140 4.46 -9.47 16.86
N LYS A 141 3.43 -9.02 17.59
CA LYS A 141 3.50 -7.89 18.54
C LYS A 141 4.08 -6.63 17.89
N SER A 142 3.64 -6.34 16.67
CA SER A 142 4.10 -5.17 15.92
C SER A 142 2.96 -4.20 15.68
N THR A 143 3.28 -2.92 15.73
CA THR A 143 2.38 -1.83 15.38
C THR A 143 3.07 -0.93 14.36
N TYR A 144 2.38 -0.64 13.28
CA TYR A 144 2.80 0.32 12.28
C TYR A 144 1.91 1.55 12.36
N ILE A 145 2.52 2.73 12.44
CA ILE A 145 1.82 4.02 12.38
C ILE A 145 2.35 4.79 11.19
N SER A 146 1.47 5.49 10.47
CA SER A 146 1.85 6.33 9.35
C SER A 146 1.05 7.62 9.28
N ALA A 147 1.67 8.62 8.64
CA ALA A 147 1.02 9.85 8.24
C ALA A 147 1.60 10.30 6.90
N GLY A 148 0.76 10.87 6.05
CA GLY A 148 1.16 11.29 4.72
C GLY A 148 0.35 12.47 4.20
N ALA A 149 0.83 13.03 3.11
CA ALA A 149 0.12 14.05 2.37
C ALA A 149 0.35 13.95 0.86
N GLU A 150 -0.67 14.29 0.09
CA GLU A 150 -0.66 14.22 -1.37
C GLU A 150 -1.15 15.51 -2.00
N PHE A 151 -0.40 16.04 -2.97
CA PHE A 151 -0.71 17.29 -3.62
C PHE A 151 -0.60 17.15 -5.14
N GLU A 152 -1.68 17.49 -5.86
CA GLU A 152 -1.60 17.69 -7.31
C GLU A 152 -0.84 19.00 -7.58
N VAL A 153 0.45 18.88 -7.92
CA VAL A 153 1.36 20.02 -8.15
C VAL A 153 1.24 20.59 -9.56
N LYS A 154 0.71 19.79 -10.50
CA LYS A 154 0.34 20.18 -11.85
C LYS A 154 -0.70 19.18 -12.36
N LYS A 155 -1.45 19.55 -13.40
CA LYS A 155 -2.42 18.66 -14.05
C LYS A 155 -1.87 17.24 -14.24
N ASP A 156 -2.53 16.28 -13.59
CA ASP A 156 -2.22 14.86 -13.59
C ASP A 156 -0.79 14.54 -13.09
N LEU A 157 -0.20 15.41 -12.27
CA LEU A 157 1.11 15.24 -11.64
C LEU A 157 0.96 15.43 -10.12
N THR A 158 1.11 14.33 -9.38
CA THR A 158 0.90 14.29 -7.93
C THR A 158 2.23 14.10 -7.22
N LEU A 159 2.49 14.93 -6.22
CA LEU A 159 3.57 14.75 -5.25
C LEU A 159 2.98 14.16 -3.98
N ALA A 160 3.51 13.05 -3.48
CA ALA A 160 3.11 12.47 -2.21
C ALA A 160 4.31 12.33 -1.27
N VAL A 161 4.08 12.53 0.01
CA VAL A 161 5.04 12.27 1.09
C VAL A 161 4.38 11.38 2.13
N THR A 162 5.11 10.39 2.60
CA THR A 162 4.66 9.45 3.64
C THR A 162 5.76 9.30 4.67
N PHE A 163 5.40 9.37 5.94
CA PHE A 163 6.23 8.99 7.07
C PHE A 163 5.58 7.81 7.77
N GLY A 164 6.37 6.81 8.14
CA GLY A 164 5.87 5.66 8.88
C GLY A 164 6.88 5.17 9.91
N SER A 165 6.38 4.47 10.92
CA SER A 165 7.19 3.86 11.97
C SER A 165 6.64 2.51 12.33
N PHE A 166 7.52 1.53 12.44
CA PHE A 166 7.25 0.26 13.09
C PHE A 166 7.75 0.30 14.53
N ASP A 167 6.89 -0.15 15.44
CA ASP A 167 7.21 -0.51 16.81
C ASP A 167 7.00 -2.02 16.96
N TYR A 168 8.07 -2.74 17.25
CA TYR A 168 8.07 -4.17 17.55
C TYR A 168 8.30 -4.33 19.05
N SER A 169 7.20 -4.50 19.78
CA SER A 169 7.21 -4.50 21.24
C SER A 169 8.21 -5.51 21.81
N GLY A 170 9.26 -4.99 22.47
CA GLY A 170 10.31 -5.79 23.10
C GLY A 170 11.46 -6.17 22.19
N SER A 171 11.63 -5.52 21.04
CA SER A 171 12.76 -5.72 20.13
C SER A 171 13.55 -4.42 19.89
N ALA A 172 14.75 -4.54 19.33
CA ALA A 172 15.54 -3.39 18.86
C ALA A 172 15.38 -3.14 17.35
N ASN A 173 14.36 -3.76 16.73
CA ASN A 173 14.13 -3.73 15.28
C ASN A 173 13.14 -2.64 14.85
N ASP A 174 12.78 -1.75 15.76
CA ASP A 174 11.98 -0.57 15.45
C ASP A 174 12.69 0.25 14.39
N TYR A 175 11.93 0.78 13.45
CA TYR A 175 12.46 1.66 12.43
C TYR A 175 11.39 2.61 11.91
N ALA A 176 11.85 3.77 11.48
CA ALA A 176 11.08 4.75 10.75
C ALA A 176 11.48 4.76 9.27
N HIS A 177 10.52 5.13 8.43
CA HIS A 177 10.76 5.35 7.01
C HIS A 177 10.10 6.63 6.53
N THR A 178 10.65 7.16 5.45
CA THR A 178 10.07 8.26 4.67
C THR A 178 10.03 7.85 3.21
N GLN A 179 8.91 8.11 2.56
CA GLN A 179 8.79 8.00 1.11
C GLN A 179 8.38 9.35 0.52
N LEU A 180 9.03 9.74 -0.56
CA LEU A 180 8.62 10.83 -1.45
C LEU A 180 8.32 10.26 -2.82
N SER A 181 7.15 10.50 -3.39
CA SER A 181 6.80 10.03 -4.72
C SER A 181 6.25 11.12 -5.63
N LEU A 182 6.50 10.94 -6.92
CA LEU A 182 5.97 11.78 -7.98
C LEU A 182 5.28 10.88 -9.01
N SER A 183 3.97 11.06 -9.16
CA SER A 183 3.13 10.22 -10.01
C SER A 183 2.53 11.02 -11.16
N LYS A 184 2.57 10.47 -12.37
CA LYS A 184 1.93 11.04 -13.56
C LYS A 184 1.22 9.96 -14.38
N GLY A 185 -0.11 10.03 -14.40
CA GLY A 185 -0.92 8.94 -14.95
C GLY A 185 -0.61 7.65 -14.20
N ASP A 186 -0.28 6.61 -14.95
CA ASP A 186 -0.04 5.27 -14.41
C ASP A 186 1.40 5.06 -13.90
N PHE A 187 2.28 6.05 -14.07
CA PHE A 187 3.69 5.95 -13.68
C PHE A 187 3.97 6.68 -12.37
N THR A 188 4.82 6.08 -11.53
CA THR A 188 5.32 6.69 -10.29
C THR A 188 6.83 6.54 -10.19
N PHE A 189 7.49 7.60 -9.77
CA PHE A 189 8.86 7.57 -9.26
C PHE A 189 8.81 7.76 -7.76
N ALA A 190 9.53 6.94 -7.00
CA ALA A 190 9.61 7.09 -5.55
C ALA A 190 11.07 7.07 -5.06
N TYR A 191 11.29 7.83 -3.99
CA TYR A 191 12.47 7.80 -3.14
C TYR A 191 12.03 7.30 -1.77
N ASP A 192 12.68 6.26 -1.29
CA ASP A 192 12.42 5.62 0.00
C ASP A 192 13.67 5.66 0.86
N ASP A 193 13.54 6.04 2.11
CA ASP A 193 14.63 6.07 3.08
C ASP A 193 14.17 5.53 4.42
N THR A 194 15.08 4.89 5.16
CA THR A 194 14.79 4.34 6.49
C THR A 194 15.95 4.59 7.44
N ASP A 195 15.66 4.69 8.73
CA ASP A 195 16.69 4.84 9.77
C ASP A 195 17.35 3.51 10.19
N GLN A 196 17.06 2.42 9.49
CA GLN A 196 17.64 1.12 9.74
C GLN A 196 19.17 1.13 9.53
N SER A 197 19.86 0.22 10.18
CA SER A 197 21.32 0.10 10.01
C SER A 197 21.70 -0.70 8.76
N GLY A 198 22.92 -0.46 8.25
CA GLY A 198 23.52 -1.28 7.20
C GLY A 198 22.88 -1.08 5.82
N ALA A 199 22.70 -2.18 5.07
CA ALA A 199 22.11 -2.13 3.73
C ALA A 199 20.61 -1.80 3.73
N ALA A 200 19.91 -2.02 4.85
CA ALA A 200 18.49 -1.72 4.99
C ALA A 200 18.22 -0.21 4.99
N GLY A 201 19.03 0.59 5.70
CA GLY A 201 18.94 2.06 5.71
C GLY A 201 19.63 2.79 4.58
N LYS A 202 19.96 2.09 3.47
CA LYS A 202 20.38 2.80 2.26
C LYS A 202 19.15 3.29 1.53
N PRO A 203 19.10 4.56 1.10
CA PRO A 203 17.96 5.08 0.36
C PRO A 203 17.83 4.37 -0.99
N ARG A 204 16.58 4.21 -1.43
CA ARG A 204 16.21 3.50 -2.65
C ARG A 204 15.44 4.42 -3.57
N LEU A 205 15.66 4.23 -4.87
CA LEU A 205 14.82 4.80 -5.91
C LEU A 205 14.07 3.66 -6.59
N SER A 206 12.79 3.87 -6.83
CA SER A 206 11.95 2.94 -7.58
C SER A 206 11.18 3.68 -8.68
N VAL A 207 10.91 2.94 -9.75
CA VAL A 207 9.94 3.32 -10.77
C VAL A 207 8.88 2.23 -10.84
N SER A 208 7.62 2.64 -10.85
CA SER A 208 6.49 1.72 -10.98
C SER A 208 5.50 2.18 -12.03
N TRP A 209 4.75 1.21 -12.53
CA TRP A 209 3.62 1.37 -13.41
C TRP A 209 2.48 0.48 -12.91
N SER A 210 1.24 0.97 -12.88
CA SER A 210 0.08 0.15 -12.53
C SER A 210 -1.17 0.57 -13.28
N GLN A 211 -2.07 -0.39 -13.51
CA GLN A 211 -3.33 -0.15 -14.18
C GLN A 211 -4.44 -0.99 -13.55
N SER A 212 -5.65 -0.43 -13.54
CA SER A 212 -6.86 -1.10 -13.07
C SER A 212 -7.90 -1.22 -14.20
N PHE A 213 -8.73 -2.25 -14.11
CA PHE A 213 -9.74 -2.63 -15.09
C PHE A 213 -11.06 -2.92 -14.38
N ASP A 214 -12.16 -2.44 -14.94
CA ASP A 214 -13.50 -2.90 -14.56
C ASP A 214 -13.74 -4.28 -15.18
N LEU A 215 -14.35 -5.21 -14.44
CA LEU A 215 -14.67 -6.57 -14.87
C LEU A 215 -16.14 -6.77 -15.25
#